data_AF-A0A2T2R063-F1
#
_entry.id   AF-A0A2T2R063-F1
#
_cell.length_a   1.000
_cell.length_b   1.000
_cell.length_c   1.000
_cell.angle_alpha   90.00
_cell.angle_beta   90.00
_cell.angle_gamma   90.00
#
_symmetry.space_group_name_H-M   'P 1'
#
loop_
_entity.id
_entity.type
_entity.pdbx_description
1 polymer ?
#
loop_
_entity_poly.entity_id
_entity_poly.type
_entity_poly.pdbx_seq_one_letter_code
_entity_poly.pdbx_strand_id
1 'polypeptide(L)'
;MYTIPIIFLAFIGFLISFYIFLKKRGKEHLSCPLEAECDKVIHSKFSYFWGIRVEILGMFYYALVSLGYGLESYYSLIFQGWPTVILLGLTIGAFLFSLYLTFIQIFTLKKYCSWCLVSAFICTLIALTASAGGIEAVTPFLSEHYRFILILHIVGVSLGVGGATISDVFFFRFLKDYKISHKEARVLDAVSDVIWGGLAILILTGLGLYLPNSEELIQNPRFLTKMFVVAIITVNGAVLNLKVQPHLMKITFGEHEHHEGEMVFHRRLAFGLGAVSLVSWYSAVFFAMARGLPESFFVLFGSYLAVVAGAVIISQFVERRLKRKAGKD
;
A
#
# COMPACT_ATOMS: atom_id res chain seq x y z
N MET A 1 25.46 -17.32 6.92
CA MET A 1 24.97 -17.47 8.32
C MET A 1 23.60 -16.82 8.56
N TYR A 2 23.15 -15.85 7.76
CA TYR A 2 21.85 -15.18 7.94
C TYR A 2 20.62 -16.06 7.60
N THR A 3 20.81 -17.14 6.84
CA THR A 3 19.73 -18.04 6.38
C THR A 3 19.09 -18.84 7.52
N ILE A 4 19.87 -19.26 8.53
CA ILE A 4 19.38 -20.10 9.64
C ILE A 4 18.28 -19.39 10.45
N PRO A 5 18.47 -18.15 10.96
CA PRO A 5 17.39 -17.41 11.62
C PRO A 5 16.12 -17.28 10.77
N ILE A 6 16.27 -17.05 9.46
CA ILE A 6 15.13 -16.91 8.54
C ILE A 6 14.30 -18.19 8.48
N ILE A 7 14.95 -19.36 8.38
CA ILE A 7 14.27 -20.66 8.31
C ILE A 7 13.45 -20.91 9.58
N PHE A 8 14.03 -20.66 10.77
CA PHE A 8 13.33 -20.82 12.05
C PHE A 8 12.15 -19.86 12.19
N LEU A 9 12.37 -18.58 11.87
CA LEU A 9 11.31 -17.55 11.92
C LEU A 9 10.17 -17.90 10.95
N ALA A 10 10.50 -18.33 9.73
CA ALA A 10 9.51 -18.72 8.74
C ALA A 10 8.71 -19.96 9.18
N PHE A 11 9.37 -20.95 9.79
CA PHE A 11 8.67 -22.11 10.35
C PHE A 11 7.68 -21.72 11.46
N ILE A 12 8.08 -20.85 12.38
CA ILE A 12 7.18 -20.31 13.42
C ILE A 12 6.01 -19.55 12.78
N GLY A 13 6.29 -18.70 11.80
CA GLY A 13 5.27 -17.99 11.03
C GLY A 13 4.26 -18.92 10.37
N PHE A 14 4.72 -20.02 9.78
CA PHE A 14 3.86 -21.04 9.19
C PHE A 14 2.91 -21.65 10.23
N LEU A 15 3.43 -21.99 11.42
CA LEU A 15 2.61 -22.55 12.50
C LEU A 15 1.54 -21.56 12.98
N ILE A 16 1.85 -20.27 13.07
CA ILE A 16 0.87 -19.22 13.41
C ILE A 16 -0.23 -19.16 12.35
N SER A 17 0.14 -19.09 11.07
CA SER A 17 -0.84 -19.06 9.97
C SER A 17 -1.70 -20.33 9.93
N PHE A 18 -1.10 -21.49 10.17
CA PHE A 18 -1.81 -22.77 10.24
C PHE A 18 -2.76 -22.83 11.43
N TYR A 19 -2.35 -22.34 12.60
CA TYR A 19 -3.22 -22.25 13.78
C TYR A 19 -4.46 -21.39 13.53
N ILE A 20 -4.28 -20.20 12.94
CA ILE A 20 -5.40 -19.32 12.55
C ILE A 20 -6.32 -20.05 11.53
N PHE A 21 -5.73 -20.73 10.55
CA PHE A 21 -6.47 -21.50 9.56
C PHE A 21 -7.35 -22.59 10.19
N LEU A 22 -6.81 -23.37 11.14
CA LEU A 22 -7.56 -24.42 11.84
C LEU A 22 -8.73 -23.82 12.62
N LYS A 23 -8.50 -22.77 13.39
CA LYS A 23 -9.55 -22.12 14.20
C LYS A 23 -10.65 -21.50 13.34
N LYS A 24 -10.28 -20.79 12.28
CA LYS A 24 -11.23 -20.21 11.33
C LYS A 24 -12.02 -21.27 10.56
N ARG A 25 -11.41 -22.42 10.23
CA ARG A 25 -12.10 -23.55 9.59
C ARG A 25 -13.05 -24.26 10.55
N GLY A 26 -12.66 -24.44 11.81
CA GLY A 26 -13.48 -25.03 12.87
C GLY A 26 -14.63 -24.13 13.35
N LYS A 27 -14.66 -22.85 12.94
CA LYS A 27 -15.55 -21.80 13.49
C LYS A 27 -15.40 -21.67 15.01
N GLU A 28 -14.20 -21.95 15.51
CA GLU A 28 -13.87 -21.87 16.92
C GLU A 28 -13.37 -20.46 17.27
N HIS A 29 -13.62 -20.04 18.51
CA HIS A 29 -13.11 -18.77 19.03
C HIS A 29 -11.58 -18.78 19.08
N LEU A 30 -10.94 -17.73 18.54
CA LEU A 30 -9.49 -17.60 18.57
C LEU A 30 -9.03 -17.07 19.93
N SER A 31 -8.50 -17.95 20.78
CA SER A 31 -7.87 -17.55 22.05
C SER A 31 -6.74 -16.54 21.79
N CYS A 32 -6.91 -15.33 22.31
CA CYS A 32 -6.02 -14.20 22.07
C CYS A 32 -5.21 -13.92 23.36
N PRO A 33 -3.88 -14.10 23.37
CA PRO A 33 -3.06 -13.99 24.59
C PRO A 33 -3.09 -12.62 25.29
N LEU A 34 -3.40 -11.55 24.55
CA LEU A 34 -3.47 -10.18 25.07
C LEU A 34 -4.92 -9.72 25.31
N GLU A 35 -5.87 -10.66 25.41
CA GLU A 35 -7.31 -10.38 25.55
C GLU A 35 -7.88 -9.44 24.48
N ALA A 36 -7.22 -9.37 23.32
CA ALA A 36 -7.64 -8.52 22.21
C ALA A 36 -8.78 -9.18 21.38
N GLU A 37 -9.48 -8.38 20.58
CA GLU A 37 -10.62 -8.81 19.74
C GLU A 37 -10.15 -9.48 18.43
N CYS A 38 -9.33 -10.52 18.58
CA CYS A 38 -8.73 -11.31 17.50
C CYS A 38 -9.78 -11.80 16.47
N ASP A 39 -10.94 -12.33 16.91
CA ASP A 39 -11.98 -12.85 16.01
C ASP A 39 -12.57 -11.80 15.09
N LYS A 40 -12.76 -10.56 15.58
CA LYS A 40 -13.27 -9.46 14.75
C LYS A 40 -12.32 -9.13 13.61
N VAL A 41 -11.01 -9.31 13.82
CA VAL A 41 -9.99 -9.07 12.80
C VAL A 41 -9.98 -10.21 11.78
N ILE A 42 -9.91 -11.48 12.23
CA ILE A 42 -9.76 -12.64 11.34
C ILE A 42 -11.02 -13.00 10.54
N HIS A 43 -12.19 -12.49 10.94
CA HIS A 43 -13.45 -12.58 10.21
C HIS A 43 -13.84 -11.28 9.49
N SER A 44 -12.98 -10.25 9.52
CA SER A 44 -13.24 -9.01 8.79
C SER A 44 -13.14 -9.22 7.27
N LYS A 45 -13.68 -8.26 6.50
CA LYS A 45 -13.52 -8.22 5.03
C LYS A 45 -12.05 -8.24 4.58
N PHE A 46 -11.13 -7.73 5.41
CA PHE A 46 -9.70 -7.68 5.12
C PHE A 46 -8.97 -8.99 5.42
N SER A 47 -9.66 -10.00 5.96
CA SER A 47 -9.13 -11.36 6.09
C SER A 47 -9.12 -12.15 4.78
N TYR A 48 -9.56 -11.51 3.69
CA TYR A 48 -9.50 -11.99 2.32
C TYR A 48 -8.74 -10.98 1.47
N PHE A 49 -7.83 -11.48 0.62
CA PHE A 49 -7.10 -10.71 -0.37
C PHE A 49 -7.34 -11.36 -1.74
N TRP A 50 -7.98 -10.64 -2.66
CA TRP A 50 -8.43 -11.15 -3.97
C TRP A 50 -9.20 -12.49 -3.87
N GLY A 51 -10.08 -12.60 -2.87
CA GLY A 51 -10.88 -13.80 -2.62
C GLY A 51 -10.14 -14.94 -1.90
N ILE A 52 -8.81 -14.84 -1.74
CA ILE A 52 -8.01 -15.83 -1.00
C ILE A 52 -7.91 -15.43 0.47
N ARG A 53 -8.07 -16.39 1.37
CA ARG A 53 -7.92 -16.17 2.81
C ARG A 53 -6.47 -15.81 3.14
N VAL A 54 -6.26 -14.74 3.90
CA VAL A 54 -4.93 -14.20 4.22
C VAL A 54 -4.07 -15.23 4.97
N GLU A 55 -4.64 -16.04 5.85
CA GLU A 55 -3.89 -17.08 6.55
C GLU A 55 -3.34 -18.17 5.62
N ILE A 56 -4.02 -18.46 4.49
CA ILE A 56 -3.53 -19.40 3.48
C ILE A 56 -2.34 -18.79 2.73
N LEU A 57 -2.44 -17.51 2.34
CA LEU A 57 -1.32 -16.78 1.73
C LEU A 57 -0.10 -16.77 2.65
N GLY A 58 -0.31 -16.56 3.96
CA GLY A 58 0.73 -16.66 4.98
C GLY A 58 1.39 -18.03 5.02
N MET A 59 0.62 -19.13 5.03
CA MET A 59 1.18 -20.48 4.98
C MET A 59 2.04 -20.71 3.72
N PHE A 60 1.57 -20.31 2.54
CA PHE A 60 2.34 -20.44 1.31
C PHE A 60 3.64 -19.63 1.34
N TYR A 61 3.57 -18.37 1.79
CA TYR A 61 4.72 -17.51 1.94
C TYR A 61 5.78 -18.11 2.88
N TYR A 62 5.37 -18.49 4.09
CA TYR A 62 6.30 -19.01 5.09
C TYR A 62 6.90 -20.36 4.68
N ALA A 63 6.13 -21.23 4.02
CA ALA A 63 6.65 -22.47 3.46
C ALA A 63 7.70 -22.20 2.37
N LEU A 64 7.42 -21.29 1.43
CA LEU A 64 8.34 -20.95 0.35
C LEU A 64 9.63 -20.30 0.86
N VAL A 65 9.53 -19.41 1.85
CA VAL A 65 10.71 -18.78 2.50
C VAL A 65 11.54 -19.82 3.25
N SER A 66 10.92 -20.69 4.05
CA SER A 66 11.62 -21.72 4.81
C SER A 66 12.38 -22.69 3.88
N LEU A 67 11.70 -23.18 2.83
CA LEU A 67 12.30 -24.07 1.84
C LEU A 67 13.36 -23.35 0.99
N GLY A 68 13.08 -22.13 0.54
CA GLY A 68 13.97 -21.35 -0.33
C GLY A 68 15.31 -21.04 0.34
N TYR A 69 15.29 -20.47 1.54
CA TYR A 69 16.52 -20.18 2.29
C TYR A 69 17.20 -21.44 2.83
N GLY A 70 16.45 -22.53 3.05
CA GLY A 70 17.00 -23.85 3.34
C GLY A 70 17.82 -24.41 2.17
N LEU A 71 17.28 -24.34 0.95
CA LEU A 71 17.98 -24.74 -0.28
C LEU A 71 19.17 -23.84 -0.59
N GLU A 72 19.05 -22.53 -0.39
CA GLU A 72 20.16 -21.57 -0.53
C GLU A 72 21.35 -21.95 0.37
N SER A 73 21.07 -22.42 1.59
CA SER A 73 22.12 -22.82 2.54
C SER A 73 22.93 -24.04 2.09
N TYR A 74 22.41 -24.89 1.19
CA TYR A 74 23.07 -26.11 0.72
C TYR A 74 23.56 -25.99 -0.74
N TYR A 75 22.85 -25.23 -1.58
CA TYR A 75 23.13 -25.08 -3.01
C TYR A 75 23.52 -23.64 -3.38
N SER A 76 24.52 -23.08 -2.69
CA SER A 76 24.92 -21.67 -2.80
C SER A 76 25.32 -21.21 -4.21
N LEU A 77 25.76 -22.12 -5.10
CA LEU A 77 26.06 -21.79 -6.51
C LEU A 77 24.81 -21.57 -7.38
N ILE A 78 23.71 -22.28 -7.08
CA ILE A 78 22.44 -22.15 -7.83
C ILE A 78 21.71 -20.87 -7.39
N PHE A 79 21.88 -20.47 -6.13
CA PHE A 79 21.30 -19.27 -5.54
C PHE A 79 22.19 -18.03 -5.76
N GLN A 80 22.65 -17.85 -7.01
CA GLN A 80 23.31 -16.63 -7.48
C GLN A 80 22.48 -16.07 -8.66
N GLY A 81 21.63 -15.08 -8.39
CA GLY A 81 20.77 -14.45 -9.41
C GLY A 81 19.28 -14.55 -9.07
N TRP A 82 18.47 -14.97 -10.05
CA TRP A 82 17.00 -14.96 -9.98
C TRP A 82 16.41 -15.57 -8.68
N PRO A 83 16.85 -16.73 -8.16
CA PRO A 83 16.28 -17.29 -6.95
C PRO A 83 16.40 -16.36 -5.73
N THR A 84 17.58 -15.76 -5.52
CA THR A 84 17.85 -14.84 -4.40
C THR A 84 17.05 -13.55 -4.55
N VAL A 85 16.94 -13.03 -5.78
CA VAL A 85 16.14 -11.84 -6.10
C VAL A 85 14.66 -12.09 -5.81
N ILE A 86 14.15 -13.25 -6.21
CA ILE A 86 12.75 -13.64 -5.98
C ILE A 86 12.47 -13.82 -4.48
N LEU A 87 13.35 -14.49 -3.73
CA LEU A 87 13.20 -14.66 -2.28
C LEU A 87 13.27 -13.33 -1.52
N LEU A 88 14.21 -12.46 -1.89
CA LEU A 88 14.31 -11.12 -1.30
C LEU A 88 13.08 -10.27 -1.65
N GLY A 89 12.64 -10.28 -2.91
CA GLY A 89 11.43 -9.59 -3.35
C GLY A 89 10.17 -10.09 -2.63
N LEU A 90 10.05 -11.41 -2.44
CA LEU A 90 8.93 -12.04 -1.73
C LEU A 90 8.89 -11.61 -0.25
N THR A 91 10.04 -11.60 0.43
CA THR A 91 10.12 -11.22 1.86
C THR A 91 9.88 -9.72 2.07
N ILE A 92 10.41 -8.86 1.20
CA ILE A 92 10.10 -7.41 1.21
C ILE A 92 8.60 -7.19 0.93
N GLY A 93 8.03 -7.89 -0.07
CA GLY A 93 6.61 -7.82 -0.38
C GLY A 93 5.72 -8.25 0.79
N ALA A 94 6.06 -9.34 1.48
CA ALA A 94 5.34 -9.83 2.65
C ALA A 94 5.43 -8.87 3.84
N PHE A 95 6.58 -8.22 4.04
CA PHE A 95 6.73 -7.14 5.04
C PHE A 95 5.80 -5.96 4.72
N LEU A 96 5.81 -5.45 3.48
CA LEU A 96 4.94 -4.35 3.05
C LEU A 96 3.45 -4.71 3.20
N PHE A 97 3.07 -5.94 2.83
CA PHE A 97 1.71 -6.43 3.01
C PHE A 97 1.32 -6.54 4.50
N SER A 98 2.26 -6.96 5.36
CA SER A 98 2.05 -7.00 6.82
C SER A 98 1.88 -5.60 7.41
N LEU A 99 2.63 -4.61 6.93
CA LEU A 99 2.43 -3.19 7.30
C LEU A 99 1.04 -2.71 6.89
N TYR A 100 0.59 -3.04 5.68
CA TYR A 100 -0.76 -2.72 5.20
C TYR A 100 -1.86 -3.31 6.11
N LEU A 101 -1.75 -4.60 6.47
CA LEU A 101 -2.73 -5.24 7.37
C LEU A 101 -2.67 -4.67 8.80
N THR A 102 -1.47 -4.28 9.26
CA THR A 102 -1.30 -3.61 10.56
C THR A 102 -1.96 -2.22 10.56
N PHE A 103 -1.78 -1.46 9.48
CA PHE A 103 -2.44 -0.18 9.27
C PHE A 103 -3.97 -0.32 9.32
N ILE A 104 -4.52 -1.34 8.64
CA ILE A 104 -5.96 -1.63 8.68
C ILE A 104 -6.46 -1.90 10.11
N GLN A 105 -5.72 -2.69 10.90
CA GLN A 105 -6.09 -2.99 12.28
C GLN A 105 -6.19 -1.71 13.13
N ILE A 106 -5.21 -0.81 13.00
CA ILE A 106 -5.12 0.44 13.77
C ILE A 106 -6.20 1.44 13.34
N PHE A 107 -6.28 1.76 12.05
CA PHE A 107 -7.05 2.93 11.58
C PHE A 107 -8.45 2.59 11.11
N THR A 108 -8.64 1.40 10.53
CA THR A 108 -9.90 1.01 9.89
C THR A 108 -10.75 0.17 10.81
N LEU A 109 -10.20 -0.91 11.36
CA LEU A 109 -10.92 -1.79 12.27
C LEU A 109 -10.96 -1.22 13.68
N LYS A 110 -9.91 -0.52 14.12
CA LYS A 110 -9.69 -0.10 15.50
C LYS A 110 -9.75 -1.28 16.48
N LYS A 111 -9.21 -2.42 16.03
CA LYS A 111 -9.18 -3.71 16.74
C LYS A 111 -7.84 -4.38 16.47
N TYR A 112 -7.30 -5.07 17.46
CA TYR A 112 -6.00 -5.73 17.38
C TYR A 112 -6.14 -7.25 17.41
N CYS A 113 -5.28 -7.93 16.66
CA CYS A 113 -5.11 -9.37 16.74
C CYS A 113 -3.65 -9.70 17.07
N SER A 114 -3.44 -10.28 18.26
CA SER A 114 -2.09 -10.62 18.77
C SER A 114 -1.33 -11.53 17.79
N TRP A 115 -2.00 -12.56 17.26
CA TRP A 115 -1.40 -13.50 16.30
C TRP A 115 -0.99 -12.83 14.99
N CYS A 116 -1.80 -11.88 14.49
CA CYS A 116 -1.45 -11.11 13.30
C CYS A 116 -0.25 -10.18 13.55
N LEU A 117 -0.17 -9.55 14.73
CA LEU A 117 0.96 -8.68 15.10
C LEU A 117 2.25 -9.48 15.28
N VAL A 118 2.20 -10.66 15.90
CA VAL A 118 3.37 -11.56 16.00
C VAL A 118 3.82 -12.00 14.60
N SER A 119 2.89 -12.38 13.71
CA SER A 119 3.21 -12.69 12.32
C SER A 119 3.86 -11.49 11.59
N ALA A 120 3.33 -10.27 11.77
CA ALA A 120 3.90 -9.06 11.18
C ALA A 120 5.32 -8.77 11.70
N PHE A 121 5.57 -9.00 12.98
CA PHE A 121 6.90 -8.89 13.58
C PHE A 121 7.87 -9.93 12.98
N ILE A 122 7.44 -11.18 12.84
CA ILE A 122 8.22 -12.24 12.18
C ILE A 122 8.57 -11.86 10.73
N CYS A 123 7.59 -11.41 9.94
CA CYS A 123 7.85 -10.92 8.57
C CYS A 123 8.88 -9.79 8.54
N THR A 124 8.82 -8.86 9.50
CA THR A 124 9.77 -7.75 9.61
C THR A 124 11.19 -8.26 9.87
N LEU A 125 11.36 -9.18 10.84
CA LEU A 125 12.67 -9.77 11.13
C LEU A 125 13.22 -10.55 9.92
N ILE A 126 12.38 -11.32 9.23
CA ILE A 126 12.77 -12.03 8.01
C ILE A 126 13.25 -11.04 6.94
N ALA A 127 12.49 -9.97 6.67
CA ALA A 127 12.86 -8.98 5.65
C ALA A 127 14.18 -8.26 5.98
N LEU A 128 14.39 -7.89 7.25
CA LEU A 128 15.62 -7.23 7.69
C LEU A 128 16.84 -8.17 7.59
N THR A 129 16.71 -9.40 8.06
CA THR A 129 17.80 -10.40 8.00
C THR A 129 18.12 -10.82 6.57
N ALA A 130 17.10 -11.03 5.73
CA ALA A 130 17.26 -11.31 4.30
C ALA A 130 17.94 -10.15 3.56
N SER A 131 17.55 -8.92 3.86
CA SER A 131 18.14 -7.73 3.24
C SER A 131 19.60 -7.54 3.65
N ALA A 132 19.91 -7.68 4.95
CA ALA A 132 21.28 -7.57 5.45
C ALA A 132 22.23 -8.61 4.84
N GLY A 133 21.74 -9.81 4.53
CA GLY A 133 22.54 -10.89 3.94
C GLY A 133 22.56 -10.95 2.42
N GLY A 134 21.47 -10.52 1.77
CA GLY A 134 21.23 -10.75 0.34
C GLY A 134 21.40 -9.52 -0.57
N ILE A 135 21.47 -8.30 -0.02
CA ILE A 135 21.56 -7.08 -0.83
C ILE A 135 22.80 -7.09 -1.74
N GLU A 136 23.96 -7.48 -1.21
CA GLU A 136 25.20 -7.52 -2.00
C GLU A 136 25.11 -8.52 -3.17
N ALA A 137 24.50 -9.68 -2.93
CA ALA A 137 24.29 -10.70 -3.96
C ALA A 137 23.28 -10.29 -5.04
N VAL A 138 22.29 -9.47 -4.68
CA VAL A 138 21.21 -9.04 -5.58
C VAL A 138 21.59 -7.79 -6.38
N THR A 139 22.48 -6.94 -5.88
CA THR A 139 22.80 -5.65 -6.52
C THR A 139 23.33 -5.76 -7.95
N PRO A 140 24.30 -6.65 -8.28
CA PRO A 140 24.78 -6.81 -9.65
C PRO A 140 23.66 -7.24 -10.61
N PHE A 141 22.80 -8.15 -10.15
CA PHE A 141 21.67 -8.64 -10.92
C PHE A 141 20.66 -7.53 -11.23
N LEU A 142 20.34 -6.68 -10.24
CA LEU A 142 19.46 -5.53 -10.43
C LEU A 142 20.04 -4.51 -11.43
N SER A 143 21.36 -4.30 -11.40
CA SER A 143 22.06 -3.45 -12.37
C SER A 143 21.97 -4.00 -13.79
N GLU A 144 22.20 -5.30 -13.97
CA GLU A 144 22.09 -5.98 -15.26
C GLU A 144 20.67 -5.86 -15.86
N HIS A 145 19.65 -5.99 -15.01
CA HIS A 145 18.24 -5.99 -15.41
C HIS A 145 17.55 -4.62 -15.26
N TYR A 146 18.32 -3.53 -15.08
CA TYR A 146 17.79 -2.20 -14.77
C TYR A 146 16.69 -1.74 -15.73
N ARG A 147 16.85 -1.96 -17.04
CA ARG A 147 15.87 -1.56 -18.06
C ARG A 147 14.54 -2.28 -17.91
N PHE A 148 14.59 -3.57 -17.59
CA PHE A 148 13.38 -4.36 -17.37
C PHE A 148 12.63 -3.90 -16.12
N ILE A 149 13.36 -3.65 -15.03
CA ILE A 149 12.79 -3.12 -13.78
C ILE A 149 12.18 -1.74 -14.03
N LEU A 150 12.83 -0.89 -14.83
CA LEU A 150 12.32 0.43 -15.20
C LEU A 150 11.00 0.33 -15.99
N ILE A 151 10.87 -0.63 -16.92
CA ILE A 151 9.61 -0.86 -17.64
C ILE A 151 8.51 -1.23 -16.66
N LEU A 152 8.75 -2.18 -15.74
CA LEU A 152 7.78 -2.54 -14.71
C LEU A 152 7.43 -1.35 -13.80
N HIS A 153 8.41 -0.51 -13.47
CA HIS A 153 8.19 0.71 -12.69
C HIS A 153 7.25 1.69 -13.41
N ILE A 154 7.47 1.89 -14.71
CA ILE A 154 6.59 2.74 -15.55
C ILE A 154 5.18 2.17 -15.63
N VAL A 155 5.03 0.84 -15.71
CA VAL A 155 3.71 0.18 -15.65
C VAL A 155 3.03 0.48 -14.31
N GLY A 156 3.74 0.31 -13.18
CA GLY A 156 3.22 0.63 -11.85
C GLY A 156 2.76 2.09 -11.71
N VAL A 157 3.58 3.03 -12.20
CA VAL A 157 3.24 4.46 -12.25
C VAL A 157 2.01 4.71 -13.13
N SER A 158 1.93 4.08 -14.30
CA SER A 158 0.80 4.25 -15.24
C SER A 158 -0.52 3.73 -14.65
N LEU A 159 -0.49 2.56 -14.00
CA LEU A 159 -1.64 2.01 -13.29
C LEU A 159 -2.07 2.91 -12.13
N GLY A 160 -1.11 3.43 -11.37
CA GLY A 160 -1.35 4.34 -10.25
C GLY A 160 -1.99 5.67 -10.68
N VAL A 161 -1.38 6.37 -11.63
CA VAL A 161 -1.90 7.64 -12.18
C VAL A 161 -3.26 7.45 -12.84
N GLY A 162 -3.41 6.42 -13.67
CA GLY A 162 -4.66 6.12 -14.36
C GLY A 162 -5.79 5.76 -13.39
N GLY A 163 -5.52 4.87 -12.43
CA GLY A 163 -6.49 4.48 -11.40
C GLY A 163 -6.90 5.66 -10.52
N ALA A 164 -5.94 6.46 -10.04
CA ALA A 164 -6.23 7.65 -9.24
C ALA A 164 -7.08 8.67 -10.01
N THR A 165 -6.77 8.91 -11.29
CA THR A 165 -7.54 9.82 -12.14
C THR A 165 -8.99 9.33 -12.32
N ILE A 166 -9.19 8.03 -12.58
CA ILE A 166 -10.53 7.44 -12.68
C ILE A 166 -11.28 7.61 -11.35
N SER A 167 -10.64 7.27 -10.23
CA SER A 167 -11.20 7.40 -8.89
C SER A 167 -11.66 8.84 -8.60
N ASP A 168 -10.80 9.82 -8.88
CA ASP A 168 -11.10 11.24 -8.70
C ASP A 168 -12.30 11.69 -9.58
N VAL A 169 -12.36 11.25 -10.85
CA VAL A 169 -13.51 11.54 -11.73
C VAL A 169 -14.82 11.00 -11.16
N PHE A 170 -14.82 9.77 -10.63
CA PHE A 170 -15.99 9.19 -10.00
C PHE A 170 -16.38 9.92 -8.72
N PHE A 171 -15.41 10.34 -7.89
CA PHE A 171 -15.71 11.18 -6.72
C PHE A 171 -16.32 12.51 -7.15
N PHE A 172 -15.78 13.21 -8.15
CA PHE A 172 -16.38 14.46 -8.62
C PHE A 172 -17.78 14.28 -9.20
N ARG A 173 -18.05 13.15 -9.89
CA ARG A 173 -19.40 12.81 -10.38
C ARG A 173 -20.38 12.59 -9.23
N PHE A 174 -20.03 11.72 -8.28
CA PHE A 174 -20.81 11.48 -7.07
C PHE A 174 -21.13 12.78 -6.31
N LEU A 175 -20.19 13.72 -6.29
CA LEU A 175 -20.36 14.98 -5.58
C LEU A 175 -21.28 15.97 -6.30
N LYS A 176 -21.59 15.75 -7.58
CA LYS A 176 -22.54 16.55 -8.35
C LYS A 176 -23.98 16.07 -8.15
N ASP A 177 -24.20 14.77 -8.12
CA ASP A 177 -25.53 14.14 -8.07
C ASP A 177 -25.87 13.49 -6.72
N TYR A 178 -24.92 13.45 -5.80
CA TYR A 178 -25.01 12.85 -4.46
C TYR A 178 -25.36 11.36 -4.45
N LYS A 179 -25.16 10.66 -5.58
CA LYS A 179 -25.56 9.26 -5.74
C LYS A 179 -24.46 8.47 -6.43
N ILE A 180 -24.05 7.36 -5.83
CA ILE A 180 -23.23 6.32 -6.46
C ILE A 180 -24.14 5.13 -6.74
N SER A 181 -24.23 4.71 -7.99
CA SER A 181 -24.92 3.46 -8.33
C SER A 181 -24.08 2.23 -7.92
N HIS A 182 -24.71 1.08 -7.72
CA HIS A 182 -23.99 -0.17 -7.43
C HIS A 182 -22.97 -0.55 -8.50
N LYS A 183 -23.20 -0.19 -9.77
CA LYS A 183 -22.24 -0.40 -10.85
C LYS A 183 -20.99 0.44 -10.65
N GLU A 184 -21.16 1.72 -10.29
CA GLU A 184 -20.06 2.65 -10.05
C GLU A 184 -19.26 2.27 -8.80
N ALA A 185 -19.93 1.83 -7.73
CA ALA A 185 -19.26 1.29 -6.54
C ALA A 185 -18.36 0.09 -6.88
N ARG A 186 -18.85 -0.87 -7.68
CA ARG A 186 -18.04 -2.02 -8.13
C ARG A 186 -16.86 -1.60 -9.00
N VAL A 187 -17.03 -0.59 -9.85
CA VAL A 187 -15.92 -0.04 -10.65
C VAL A 187 -14.90 0.61 -9.74
N LEU A 188 -15.32 1.39 -8.75
CA LEU A 188 -14.43 2.00 -7.75
C LEU A 188 -13.63 0.94 -7.00
N ASP A 189 -14.27 -0.15 -6.54
CA ASP A 189 -13.57 -1.25 -5.86
C ASP A 189 -12.52 -1.91 -6.76
N ALA A 190 -12.87 -2.20 -8.02
CA ALA A 190 -11.93 -2.77 -8.99
C ALA A 190 -10.77 -1.80 -9.31
N VAL A 191 -11.04 -0.50 -9.41
CA VAL A 191 -10.02 0.53 -9.61
C VAL A 191 -9.11 0.63 -8.38
N SER A 192 -9.65 0.56 -7.16
CA SER A 192 -8.86 0.53 -5.93
C SER A 192 -7.90 -0.66 -5.92
N ASP A 193 -8.34 -1.86 -6.31
CA ASP A 193 -7.48 -3.03 -6.42
C ASP A 193 -6.32 -2.82 -7.43
N VAL A 194 -6.61 -2.19 -8.57
CA VAL A 194 -5.59 -1.84 -9.57
C VAL A 194 -4.60 -0.80 -9.03
N ILE A 195 -5.07 0.22 -8.29
CA ILE A 195 -4.21 1.23 -7.67
C ILE A 195 -3.25 0.56 -6.68
N TRP A 196 -3.75 -0.33 -5.82
CA TRP A 196 -2.91 -1.03 -4.83
C TRP A 196 -1.90 -1.97 -5.50
N GLY A 197 -2.32 -2.69 -6.54
CA GLY A 197 -1.40 -3.49 -7.35
C GLY A 197 -0.32 -2.65 -8.03
N GLY A 198 -0.71 -1.53 -8.64
CA GLY A 198 0.21 -0.58 -9.27
C GLY A 198 1.19 0.04 -8.27
N LEU A 199 0.72 0.41 -7.07
CA LEU A 199 1.56 0.93 -5.99
C LEU A 199 2.55 -0.11 -5.46
N ALA A 200 2.12 -1.38 -5.33
CA ALA A 200 3.02 -2.47 -4.95
C ALA A 200 4.14 -2.67 -5.99
N ILE A 201 3.78 -2.70 -7.28
CA ILE A 201 4.77 -2.76 -8.38
C ILE A 201 5.71 -1.55 -8.30
N LEU A 202 5.17 -0.34 -8.13
CA LEU A 202 5.94 0.91 -8.06
C LEU A 202 6.96 0.87 -6.91
N ILE A 203 6.56 0.44 -5.71
CA ILE A 203 7.44 0.37 -4.54
C ILE A 203 8.52 -0.70 -4.72
N LEU A 204 8.14 -1.93 -5.11
CA LEU A 204 9.10 -3.03 -5.27
C LEU A 204 10.12 -2.75 -6.38
N THR A 205 9.65 -2.27 -7.53
CA THR A 205 10.55 -1.88 -8.64
C THR A 205 11.35 -0.63 -8.31
N GLY A 206 10.78 0.32 -7.55
CA GLY A 206 11.48 1.51 -7.07
C GLY A 206 12.67 1.16 -6.17
N LEU A 207 12.50 0.20 -5.26
CA LEU A 207 13.60 -0.35 -4.47
C LEU A 207 14.64 -1.03 -5.37
N GLY A 208 14.21 -1.81 -6.37
CA GLY A 208 15.10 -2.45 -7.32
C GLY A 208 15.94 -1.47 -8.16
N LEU A 209 15.39 -0.30 -8.50
CA LEU A 209 16.10 0.78 -9.20
C LEU A 209 17.02 1.58 -8.26
N TYR A 210 16.63 1.69 -6.99
CA TYR A 210 17.37 2.44 -5.98
C TYR A 210 18.64 1.72 -5.53
N LEU A 211 18.55 0.42 -5.22
CA LEU A 211 19.64 -0.33 -4.57
C LEU A 211 20.97 -0.24 -5.33
N PRO A 212 21.04 -0.42 -6.67
CA PRO A 212 22.31 -0.35 -7.40
C PRO A 212 22.98 1.02 -7.42
N ASN A 213 22.22 2.10 -7.22
CA ASN A 213 22.73 3.49 -7.31
C ASN A 213 22.40 4.28 -6.03
N SER A 214 22.32 3.59 -4.89
CA SER A 214 21.78 4.17 -3.65
C SER A 214 22.60 5.36 -3.13
N GLU A 215 23.93 5.32 -3.26
CA GLU A 215 24.83 6.41 -2.85
C GLU A 215 24.61 7.70 -3.64
N GLU A 216 24.38 7.59 -4.95
CA GLU A 216 24.08 8.75 -5.80
C GLU A 216 22.65 9.27 -5.54
N LEU A 217 21.68 8.34 -5.48
CA LEU A 217 20.26 8.70 -5.38
C LEU A 217 19.91 9.34 -4.04
N ILE A 218 20.51 8.91 -2.93
CA ILE A 218 20.24 9.50 -1.61
C ILE A 218 20.70 10.97 -1.52
N GLN A 219 21.65 11.38 -2.35
CA GLN A 219 22.11 12.76 -2.45
C GLN A 219 21.35 13.57 -3.51
N ASN A 220 20.55 12.91 -4.35
CA ASN A 220 19.83 13.56 -5.43
C ASN A 220 18.54 14.24 -4.93
N PRO A 221 18.44 15.59 -4.98
CA PRO A 221 17.28 16.33 -4.47
C PRO A 221 15.96 15.94 -5.13
N ARG A 222 15.97 15.63 -6.43
CA ARG A 222 14.78 15.24 -7.19
C ARG A 222 14.28 13.87 -6.75
N PHE A 223 15.20 12.94 -6.55
CA PHE A 223 14.88 11.62 -6.01
C PHE A 223 14.26 11.74 -4.62
N LEU A 224 14.90 12.50 -3.71
CA LEU A 224 14.38 12.73 -2.37
C LEU A 224 12.97 13.35 -2.41
N THR A 225 12.76 14.41 -3.19
CA THR A 225 11.42 15.01 -3.35
C THR A 225 10.41 13.97 -3.86
N LYS A 226 10.76 13.16 -4.87
CA LYS A 226 9.89 12.07 -5.36
C LYS A 226 9.55 11.07 -4.24
N MET A 227 10.49 10.71 -3.36
CA MET A 227 10.23 9.77 -2.26
C MET A 227 9.22 10.33 -1.26
N PHE A 228 9.32 11.61 -0.89
CA PHE A 228 8.32 12.26 -0.06
C PHE A 228 6.95 12.35 -0.74
N VAL A 229 6.91 12.66 -2.04
CA VAL A 229 5.67 12.67 -2.83
C VAL A 229 5.03 11.28 -2.85
N VAL A 230 5.80 10.21 -3.08
CA VAL A 230 5.30 8.82 -3.05
C VAL A 230 4.76 8.47 -1.66
N ALA A 231 5.46 8.84 -0.58
CA ALA A 231 4.96 8.62 0.78
C ALA A 231 3.62 9.33 1.03
N ILE A 232 3.48 10.58 0.57
CA ILE A 232 2.22 11.33 0.67
C ILE A 232 1.11 10.66 -0.15
N ILE A 233 1.38 10.21 -1.37
CA ILE A 233 0.42 9.45 -2.20
C ILE A 233 -0.04 8.19 -1.47
N THR A 234 0.89 7.42 -0.91
CA THR A 234 0.58 6.18 -0.19
C THR A 234 -0.32 6.44 1.01
N VAL A 235 0.02 7.42 1.85
CA VAL A 235 -0.78 7.77 3.03
C VAL A 235 -2.15 8.32 2.62
N ASN A 236 -2.19 9.24 1.66
CA ASN A 236 -3.44 9.83 1.16
C ASN A 236 -4.36 8.77 0.56
N GLY A 237 -3.82 7.89 -0.29
CA GLY A 237 -4.53 6.78 -0.89
C GLY A 237 -5.08 5.80 0.15
N ALA A 238 -4.30 5.49 1.20
CA ALA A 238 -4.77 4.66 2.30
C ALA A 238 -5.95 5.30 3.05
N VAL A 239 -5.89 6.59 3.37
CA VAL A 239 -7.00 7.30 4.02
C VAL A 239 -8.25 7.31 3.13
N LEU A 240 -8.08 7.61 1.84
CA LEU A 240 -9.18 7.71 0.90
C LEU A 240 -9.88 6.36 0.70
N ASN A 241 -9.13 5.30 0.41
CA ASN A 241 -9.69 3.98 0.09
C ASN A 241 -10.16 3.21 1.33
N LEU A 242 -9.49 3.33 2.47
CA LEU A 242 -9.79 2.53 3.66
C LEU A 242 -10.76 3.21 4.63
N LYS A 243 -10.84 4.55 4.61
CA LYS A 243 -11.67 5.32 5.55
C LYS A 243 -12.78 6.12 4.84
N VAL A 244 -12.45 6.88 3.80
CA VAL A 244 -13.42 7.81 3.19
C VAL A 244 -14.39 7.09 2.26
N GLN A 245 -13.90 6.32 1.29
CA GLN A 245 -14.73 5.60 0.31
C GLN A 245 -15.77 4.67 0.96
N PRO A 246 -15.42 3.78 1.93
CA PRO A 246 -16.40 2.90 2.55
C PRO A 246 -17.49 3.67 3.30
N HIS A 247 -17.14 4.81 3.89
CA HIS A 247 -18.08 5.64 4.62
C HIS A 247 -19.05 6.37 3.67
N LEU A 248 -18.55 6.89 2.55
CA LEU A 248 -19.38 7.51 1.52
C LEU A 248 -20.39 6.51 0.94
N MET A 249 -19.96 5.27 0.64
CA MET A 249 -20.85 4.23 0.13
C MET A 249 -21.96 3.87 1.13
N LYS A 250 -21.64 3.72 2.42
CA LYS A 250 -22.64 3.43 3.46
C LYS A 250 -23.72 4.49 3.56
N ILE A 251 -23.34 5.75 3.41
CA ILE A 251 -24.29 6.88 3.42
C ILE A 251 -25.23 6.81 2.21
N THR A 252 -24.69 6.54 1.01
CA THR A 252 -25.50 6.47 -0.22
C THR A 252 -26.49 5.30 -0.22
N PHE A 253 -26.12 4.16 0.36
CA PHE A 253 -26.95 2.95 0.38
C PHE A 253 -27.79 2.78 1.65
N GLY A 254 -27.80 3.77 2.56
CA GLY A 254 -28.81 3.90 3.62
C GLY A 254 -28.68 2.96 4.82
N GLU A 255 -27.48 2.50 5.17
CA GLU A 255 -27.28 1.54 6.28
C GLU A 255 -27.12 2.18 7.68
N HIS A 256 -27.26 3.51 7.84
CA HIS A 256 -27.08 4.21 9.13
C HIS A 256 -28.03 5.41 9.32
N GLU A 257 -28.49 5.64 10.56
CA GLU A 257 -29.13 6.89 10.99
C GLU A 257 -28.15 8.07 10.86
N HIS A 258 -28.57 9.13 10.16
CA HIS A 258 -27.70 10.26 9.85
C HIS A 258 -27.66 11.29 10.98
N HIS A 259 -26.45 11.64 11.45
CA HIS A 259 -26.25 12.85 12.25
C HIS A 259 -26.09 14.08 11.33
N GLU A 260 -26.76 15.20 11.68
CA GLU A 260 -26.64 16.45 10.92
C GLU A 260 -25.18 16.89 10.79
N GLY A 261 -24.68 17.01 9.55
CA GLY A 261 -23.35 17.53 9.25
C GLY A 261 -22.25 16.50 8.95
N GLU A 262 -22.47 15.20 9.23
CA GLU A 262 -21.49 14.13 8.96
C GLU A 262 -21.16 14.02 7.45
N MET A 263 -22.19 14.12 6.62
CA MET A 263 -22.08 14.21 5.15
C MET A 263 -21.19 15.35 4.67
N VAL A 264 -21.21 16.50 5.35
CA VAL A 264 -20.43 17.68 4.93
C VAL A 264 -18.96 17.50 5.23
N PHE A 265 -18.62 16.90 6.38
CA PHE A 265 -17.23 16.64 6.76
C PHE A 265 -16.57 15.65 5.81
N HIS A 266 -17.20 14.48 5.59
CA HIS A 266 -16.64 13.45 4.72
C HIS A 266 -16.54 13.91 3.26
N ARG A 267 -17.48 14.74 2.80
CA ARG A 267 -17.38 15.40 1.50
C ARG A 267 -16.17 16.32 1.39
N ARG A 268 -16.00 17.27 2.32
CA ARG A 268 -14.86 18.20 2.30
C ARG A 268 -13.53 17.49 2.33
N LEU A 269 -13.46 16.43 3.15
CA LEU A 269 -12.31 15.56 3.25
C LEU A 269 -12.03 14.86 1.91
N ALA A 270 -13.05 14.31 1.24
CA ALA A 270 -12.90 13.71 -0.08
C ALA A 270 -12.37 14.70 -1.14
N PHE A 271 -12.88 15.95 -1.19
CA PHE A 271 -12.37 17.00 -2.09
C PHE A 271 -10.90 17.36 -1.80
N GLY A 272 -10.53 17.43 -0.53
CA GLY A 272 -9.16 17.70 -0.11
C GLY A 272 -8.22 16.56 -0.55
N LEU A 273 -8.54 15.33 -0.16
CA LEU A 273 -7.72 14.15 -0.44
C LEU A 273 -7.63 13.83 -1.94
N GLY A 274 -8.70 14.05 -2.72
CA GLY A 274 -8.67 13.93 -4.17
C GLY A 274 -7.73 14.95 -4.82
N ALA A 275 -7.75 16.21 -4.37
CA ALA A 275 -6.81 17.22 -4.85
C ALA A 275 -5.35 16.88 -4.51
N VAL A 276 -5.08 16.39 -3.30
CA VAL A 276 -3.75 15.89 -2.91
C VAL A 276 -3.33 14.73 -3.80
N SER A 277 -4.22 13.76 -4.03
CA SER A 277 -3.99 12.59 -4.89
C SER A 277 -3.56 13.01 -6.29
N LEU A 278 -4.41 13.81 -6.97
CA LEU A 278 -4.19 14.27 -8.33
C LEU A 278 -2.85 15.01 -8.44
N VAL A 279 -2.64 16.06 -7.63
CA VAL A 279 -1.39 16.85 -7.69
C VAL A 279 -0.17 15.96 -7.44
N SER A 280 -0.24 15.05 -6.48
CA SER A 280 0.92 14.24 -6.11
C SER A 280 1.31 13.23 -7.17
N TRP A 281 0.34 12.53 -7.78
CA TRP A 281 0.59 11.60 -8.88
C TRP A 281 1.26 12.28 -10.08
N TYR A 282 0.72 13.43 -10.50
CA TYR A 282 1.30 14.19 -11.60
C TYR A 282 2.63 14.85 -11.23
N SER A 283 2.84 15.24 -9.96
CA SER A 283 4.13 15.74 -9.48
C SER A 283 5.21 14.67 -9.48
N ALA A 284 4.89 13.42 -9.08
CA ALA A 284 5.84 12.31 -9.11
C ALA A 284 6.34 12.02 -10.54
N VAL A 285 5.44 12.11 -11.52
CA VAL A 285 5.76 11.99 -12.95
C VAL A 285 6.55 13.20 -13.45
N PHE A 286 6.15 14.42 -13.06
CA PHE A 286 6.84 15.65 -13.43
C PHE A 286 8.29 15.66 -12.95
N PHE A 287 8.55 15.36 -11.68
CA PHE A 287 9.92 15.33 -11.13
C PHE A 287 10.79 14.24 -11.75
N ALA A 288 10.20 13.19 -12.32
CA ALA A 288 10.93 12.15 -13.03
C ALA A 288 11.34 12.58 -14.45
N MET A 289 10.58 13.44 -15.12
CA MET A 289 10.80 13.78 -16.54
C MET A 289 11.37 15.19 -16.76
N ALA A 290 11.10 16.12 -15.85
CA ALA A 290 11.46 17.51 -16.01
C ALA A 290 12.99 17.72 -15.99
N ARG A 291 13.47 18.57 -16.90
CA ARG A 291 14.86 18.99 -17.01
C ARG A 291 15.02 20.41 -16.46
N GLY A 292 16.23 20.76 -16.02
CA GLY A 292 16.53 22.12 -15.53
C GLY A 292 15.84 22.51 -14.22
N LEU A 293 15.44 21.53 -13.40
CA LEU A 293 14.85 21.80 -12.09
C LEU A 293 15.92 22.28 -11.08
N PRO A 294 15.53 23.12 -10.09
CA PRO A 294 16.42 23.53 -9.01
C PRO A 294 17.13 22.36 -8.32
N GLU A 295 18.37 22.60 -7.90
CA GLU A 295 19.19 21.61 -7.19
C GLU A 295 18.98 21.62 -5.67
N SER A 296 18.01 22.38 -5.17
CA SER A 296 17.67 22.42 -3.75
C SER A 296 16.45 21.58 -3.45
N PHE A 297 16.62 20.58 -2.57
CA PHE A 297 15.52 19.75 -2.07
C PHE A 297 14.42 20.60 -1.43
N PHE A 298 14.79 21.60 -0.62
CA PHE A 298 13.83 22.47 0.06
C PHE A 298 13.01 23.30 -0.93
N VAL A 299 13.62 23.77 -2.03
CA VAL A 299 12.90 24.51 -3.07
C VAL A 299 11.93 23.59 -3.81
N LEU A 300 12.37 22.40 -4.22
CA LEU A 300 11.52 21.45 -4.93
C LEU A 300 10.35 20.99 -4.05
N PHE A 301 10.64 20.54 -2.83
CA PHE A 301 9.62 20.04 -1.91
C PHE A 301 8.68 21.17 -1.44
N GLY A 302 9.22 22.36 -1.15
CA GLY A 302 8.43 23.54 -0.83
C GLY A 302 7.49 23.95 -1.97
N SER A 303 7.97 23.92 -3.22
CA SER A 303 7.14 24.18 -4.40
C SER A 303 6.01 23.16 -4.54
N TYR A 304 6.29 21.88 -4.32
CA TYR A 304 5.28 20.83 -4.33
C TYR A 304 4.22 21.05 -3.24
N LEU A 305 4.63 21.34 -2.00
CA LEU A 305 3.69 21.62 -0.91
C LEU A 305 2.83 22.86 -1.20
N ALA A 306 3.39 23.89 -1.82
CA ALA A 306 2.63 25.07 -2.23
C ALA A 306 1.57 24.73 -3.30
N VAL A 307 1.90 23.90 -4.29
CA VAL A 307 0.94 23.44 -5.30
C VAL A 307 -0.16 22.58 -4.67
N VAL A 308 0.20 21.66 -3.76
CA VAL A 308 -0.78 20.85 -3.00
C VAL A 308 -1.71 21.75 -2.19
N ALA A 309 -1.16 22.71 -1.43
CA ALA A 309 -1.95 23.64 -0.63
C ALA A 309 -2.91 24.46 -1.51
N GLY A 310 -2.43 25.00 -2.63
CA GLY A 310 -3.25 25.72 -3.61
C GLY A 310 -4.38 24.85 -4.16
N ALA A 311 -4.09 23.61 -4.55
CA ALA A 311 -5.09 22.68 -5.05
C ALA A 311 -6.14 22.31 -4.00
N VAL A 312 -5.75 22.11 -2.74
CA VAL A 312 -6.68 21.89 -1.63
C VAL A 312 -7.56 23.12 -1.40
N ILE A 313 -7.01 24.34 -1.38
CA ILE A 313 -7.79 25.57 -1.23
C ILE A 313 -8.84 25.69 -2.35
N ILE A 314 -8.42 25.45 -3.59
CA ILE A 314 -9.30 25.47 -4.77
C ILE A 314 -10.39 24.40 -4.62
N SER A 315 -10.05 23.17 -4.20
CA SER A 315 -11.02 22.10 -4.04
C SER A 315 -12.06 22.41 -2.96
N GLN A 316 -11.66 23.04 -1.86
CA GLN A 316 -12.60 23.51 -0.83
C GLN A 316 -13.50 24.64 -1.33
N PHE A 317 -13.00 25.54 -2.18
CA PHE A 317 -13.81 26.58 -2.79
C PHE A 317 -14.86 26.01 -3.75
N VAL A 318 -14.47 25.02 -4.57
CA VAL A 318 -15.37 24.30 -5.47
C VAL A 318 -16.45 23.56 -4.69
N GLU A 319 -16.09 22.86 -3.60
CA GLU A 319 -17.04 22.18 -2.71
C GLU A 319 -18.11 23.14 -2.16
N ARG A 320 -17.69 24.32 -1.68
CA ARG A 320 -18.62 25.32 -1.14
C ARG A 320 -19.57 25.86 -2.22
N ARG A 321 -19.09 26.05 -3.46
CA ARG A 321 -19.93 26.50 -4.58
C ARG A 321 -20.96 25.45 -4.98
N LEU A 322 -20.57 24.17 -5.04
CA LEU A 322 -21.49 23.07 -5.34
C LEU A 322 -22.57 22.91 -4.27
N LYS A 323 -22.23 23.06 -2.99
CA LYS A 323 -23.21 23.09 -1.89
C LYS A 323 -24.27 24.19 -2.09
N ARG A 324 -23.84 25.41 -2.44
CA ARG A 324 -24.76 26.55 -2.63
C ARG A 324 -25.71 26.37 -3.81
N LYS A 325 -25.33 25.59 -4.83
CA LYS A 325 -26.23 25.23 -5.94
C LYS A 325 -27.24 24.17 -5.51
N ALA A 326 -26.78 23.11 -4.85
CA ALA A 326 -27.65 22.00 -4.43
C ALA A 326 -28.68 22.38 -3.35
N GLY A 327 -28.45 23.44 -2.57
CA GLY A 327 -29.44 23.95 -1.60
C GLY A 327 -30.42 24.99 -2.18
N LYS A 328 -30.40 25.22 -3.50
CA LYS A 328 -31.35 26.09 -4.21
C LYS A 328 -32.35 25.30 -5.07
N ASP A 329 -32.13 23.99 -5.21
CA ASP A 329 -33.02 23.03 -5.87
C ASP A 329 -33.74 22.20 -4.79
#